data_AF-A0A2G7GVN1-F1
#
_entry.id   AF-A0A2G7GVN1-F1
#
_cell.length_a   1.000
_cell.length_b   1.000
_cell.length_c   1.000
_cell.angle_alpha   90.00
_cell.angle_beta   90.00
_cell.angle_gamma   90.00
#
_symmetry.space_group_name_H-M   'P 1'
#
loop_
_entity.id
_entity.type
_entity.pdbx_description
1 polymer ?
#
loop_
_entity_poly.entity_id
_entity_poly.type
_entity_poly.pdbx_seq_one_letter_code
_entity_poly.pdbx_strand_id
1 'polypeptide(L)'
;MNIPHLLASLAALYDVQPQEGKYKGIIIALAVPADAARRAAVPDGLPADEMHVTLAYLGTTDQQTDAVPLLNLAHALSDLADHTPPVTAHFGGPGKFLGVAGGKDAAYLSVDAPQLPQLREATVRAAQQAGMTVDTTHGFTPHVTLTYQEPGTPHPREQKIDDPFAFPTLGLWIGGSRVSFPLRAPRAEQAFAKAAGARPADPRAAQALLAQLGGDLARLTRQDQAIIARTDEIRQHHQRVFGALMAHIPAARGSALEDAALHHAGEAAGATRAAAL
;
A
#
# COMPACT_ATOMS: atom_id res chain seq x y z
N MET A 1 11.79 6.14 12.12
CA MET A 1 12.50 6.19 10.79
C MET A 1 12.02 7.45 10.06
N ASN A 2 12.83 8.17 9.26
CA ASN A 2 12.35 9.34 8.51
C ASN A 2 11.97 8.99 7.05
N ILE A 3 11.23 9.86 6.36
CA ILE A 3 10.69 9.59 5.00
C ILE A 3 11.79 9.29 3.96
N PRO A 4 12.91 10.04 3.88
CA PRO A 4 13.99 9.69 2.95
C PRO A 4 14.56 8.28 3.17
N HIS A 5 14.79 7.88 4.42
CA HIS A 5 15.26 6.52 4.74
C HIS A 5 14.21 5.45 4.44
N LEU A 6 12.92 5.75 4.68
CA LEU A 6 11.82 4.89 4.27
C LEU A 6 11.83 4.67 2.75
N LEU A 7 11.88 5.74 1.96
CA LEU A 7 11.85 5.62 0.49
C LEU A 7 13.03 4.81 -0.04
N ALA A 8 14.22 4.99 0.53
CA ALA A 8 15.38 4.15 0.21
C ALA A 8 15.14 2.67 0.56
N SER A 9 14.51 2.40 1.71
CA SER A 9 14.17 1.03 2.13
C SER A 9 13.11 0.41 1.22
N LEU A 10 12.10 1.16 0.82
CA LEU A 10 11.06 0.71 -0.09
C LEU A 10 11.61 0.47 -1.49
N ALA A 11 12.51 1.32 -1.98
CA ALA A 11 13.16 1.13 -3.28
C ALA A 11 14.03 -0.14 -3.35
N ALA A 12 14.49 -0.65 -2.19
CA ALA A 12 15.19 -1.93 -2.13
C ALA A 12 14.25 -3.15 -2.21
N LEU A 13 12.94 -2.96 -1.97
CA LEU A 13 11.95 -4.04 -1.85
C LEU A 13 10.90 -4.03 -2.97
N TYR A 14 10.58 -2.84 -3.50
CA TYR A 14 9.45 -2.58 -4.37
C TYR A 14 9.81 -1.66 -5.53
N ASP A 15 8.94 -1.62 -6.54
CA ASP A 15 9.04 -0.64 -7.61
C ASP A 15 8.65 0.74 -7.07
N VAL A 16 9.65 1.61 -6.92
CA VAL A 16 9.50 2.99 -6.45
C VAL A 16 9.89 3.93 -7.57
N GLN A 17 8.92 4.70 -8.05
CA GLN A 17 9.14 5.79 -8.99
C GLN A 17 9.22 7.11 -8.18
N PRO A 18 10.40 7.74 -8.08
CA PRO A 18 10.51 9.06 -7.49
C PRO A 18 9.94 10.10 -8.47
N GLN A 19 9.08 11.01 -7.98
CA GLN A 19 8.80 12.27 -8.69
C GLN A 19 9.19 13.45 -7.81
N GLU A 20 9.81 14.46 -8.41
CA GLU A 20 10.17 15.70 -7.72
C GLU A 20 8.92 16.42 -7.21
N GLY A 21 9.03 16.93 -5.98
CA GLY A 21 7.90 17.19 -5.10
C GLY A 21 7.18 18.51 -5.34
N LYS A 22 5.96 18.44 -5.88
CA LYS A 22 4.89 19.41 -5.61
C LYS A 22 3.90 18.90 -4.55
N TYR A 23 3.82 17.59 -4.36
CA TYR A 23 2.78 16.95 -3.56
C TYR A 23 3.27 16.60 -2.16
N LYS A 24 2.40 16.84 -1.18
CA LYS A 24 2.60 16.45 0.21
C LYS A 24 1.66 15.34 0.67
N GLY A 25 0.62 15.02 -0.10
CA GLY A 25 -0.38 14.03 0.28
C GLY A 25 0.19 12.61 0.35
N ILE A 26 -0.36 11.81 1.23
CA ILE A 26 -0.11 10.36 1.31
C ILE A 26 -1.43 9.66 1.00
N ILE A 27 -1.45 8.86 -0.05
CA ILE A 27 -2.64 8.13 -0.48
C ILE A 27 -2.34 6.68 -0.81
N ILE A 28 -3.36 5.85 -0.68
CA ILE A 28 -3.43 4.53 -1.30
C ILE A 28 -4.36 4.67 -2.51
N ALA A 29 -3.90 4.28 -3.68
CA ALA A 29 -4.59 4.59 -4.93
C ALA A 29 -4.45 3.50 -5.99
N LEU A 30 -5.35 3.52 -6.98
CA LEU A 30 -5.21 2.79 -8.23
C LEU A 30 -4.83 3.77 -9.33
N ALA A 31 -3.63 3.63 -9.90
CA ALA A 31 -3.15 4.47 -10.99
C ALA A 31 -3.88 4.10 -12.29
N VAL A 32 -4.44 5.08 -13.00
CA VAL A 32 -5.09 4.83 -14.29
C VAL A 32 -4.01 4.44 -15.31
N PRO A 33 -4.15 3.31 -16.04
CA PRO A 33 -3.23 2.93 -17.09
C PRO A 33 -3.07 4.03 -18.15
N ALA A 34 -1.87 4.21 -18.68
CA ALA A 34 -1.55 5.34 -19.57
C ALA A 34 -2.45 5.42 -20.81
N ASP A 35 -2.88 4.29 -21.37
CA ASP A 35 -3.82 4.23 -22.49
C ASP A 35 -5.24 4.68 -22.09
N ALA A 36 -5.73 4.26 -20.92
CA ALA A 36 -7.00 4.71 -20.38
C ALA A 36 -6.96 6.20 -20.00
N ALA A 37 -5.87 6.66 -19.39
CA ALA A 37 -5.66 8.06 -19.04
C ALA A 37 -5.66 8.97 -20.29
N ARG A 38 -5.00 8.55 -21.38
CA ARG A 38 -5.05 9.27 -22.66
C ARG A 38 -6.46 9.41 -23.22
N ARG A 39 -7.30 8.38 -23.07
CA ARG A 39 -8.71 8.43 -23.48
C ARG A 39 -9.54 9.36 -22.60
N ALA A 40 -9.20 9.51 -21.32
CA ALA A 40 -9.89 10.38 -20.38
C ALA A 40 -9.40 11.83 -20.37
N ALA A 41 -8.22 12.10 -20.93
CA ALA A 41 -7.59 13.42 -20.96
C ALA A 41 -8.50 14.53 -21.47
N VAL A 42 -8.33 15.71 -20.88
CA VAL A 42 -9.03 16.95 -21.22
C VAL A 42 -8.02 18.09 -21.37
N PRO A 43 -8.34 19.16 -22.13
CA PRO A 43 -7.51 20.35 -22.20
C PRO A 43 -7.24 20.92 -20.81
N ASP A 44 -5.99 21.33 -20.57
CA ASP A 44 -5.51 21.85 -19.27
C ASP A 44 -5.85 20.95 -18.07
N GLY A 45 -5.96 19.64 -18.32
CA GLY A 45 -6.21 18.63 -17.31
C GLY A 45 -4.96 18.20 -16.54
N LEU A 46 -5.19 17.32 -15.56
CA LEU A 46 -4.11 16.65 -14.84
C LEU A 46 -3.26 15.80 -15.80
N PRO A 47 -1.94 15.72 -15.57
CA PRO A 47 -1.07 14.77 -16.26
C PRO A 47 -1.60 13.33 -16.17
N ALA A 48 -1.35 12.54 -17.21
CA ALA A 48 -1.85 11.16 -17.29
C ALA A 48 -1.34 10.27 -16.16
N ASP A 49 -0.10 10.47 -15.72
CA ASP A 49 0.55 9.77 -14.60
C ASP A 49 0.08 10.26 -13.22
N GLU A 50 -0.70 11.35 -13.17
CA GLU A 50 -1.39 11.81 -11.97
C GLU A 50 -2.85 11.34 -11.90
N MET A 51 -3.40 10.74 -12.96
CA MET A 51 -4.77 10.22 -12.94
C MET A 51 -4.86 8.94 -12.10
N HIS A 52 -5.70 8.96 -11.07
CA HIS A 52 -5.85 7.85 -10.15
C HIS A 52 -7.23 7.82 -9.50
N VAL A 53 -7.60 6.65 -8.96
CA VAL A 53 -8.71 6.50 -8.01
C VAL A 53 -8.10 6.44 -6.61
N THR A 54 -8.40 7.43 -5.77
CA THR A 54 -7.98 7.40 -4.37
C THR A 54 -8.83 6.38 -3.61
N LEU A 55 -8.18 5.40 -2.99
CA LEU A 55 -8.81 4.47 -2.07
C LEU A 55 -8.77 5.05 -0.65
N ALA A 56 -7.61 5.49 -0.16
CA ALA A 56 -7.51 6.08 1.17
C ALA A 56 -6.59 7.30 1.17
N TYR A 57 -6.98 8.36 1.88
CA TYR A 57 -6.13 9.49 2.19
C TYR A 57 -5.63 9.36 3.62
N LEU A 58 -4.32 9.48 3.81
CA LEU A 58 -3.61 9.20 5.07
C LEU A 58 -2.94 10.47 5.66
N GLY A 59 -3.40 11.65 5.23
CA GLY A 59 -2.80 12.93 5.57
C GLY A 59 -1.62 13.30 4.68
N THR A 60 -0.66 14.03 5.23
CA THR A 60 0.49 14.59 4.50
C THR A 60 1.83 14.16 5.07
N THR A 61 2.89 14.24 4.27
CA THR A 61 4.27 13.94 4.67
C THR A 61 4.74 14.74 5.87
N ASP A 62 4.28 15.99 6.01
CA ASP A 62 4.67 16.87 7.12
C ASP A 62 3.99 16.49 8.44
N GLN A 63 2.85 15.79 8.37
CA GLN A 63 2.13 15.27 9.53
C GLN A 63 2.68 13.91 10.00
N GLN A 64 3.45 13.21 9.16
CA GLN A 64 4.02 11.90 9.48
C GLN A 64 5.45 12.04 10.00
N THR A 65 5.59 12.05 11.33
CA THR A 65 6.89 12.19 12.01
C THR A 65 7.63 10.86 12.18
N ASP A 66 6.91 9.73 12.17
CA ASP A 66 7.49 8.39 12.15
C ASP A 66 7.06 7.62 10.89
N ALA A 67 8.05 7.09 10.17
CA ALA A 67 7.85 6.36 8.93
C ALA A 67 7.63 4.85 9.13
N VAL A 68 7.73 4.31 10.36
CA VAL A 68 7.50 2.88 10.63
C VAL A 68 6.09 2.43 10.23
N PRO A 69 5.00 3.16 10.56
CA PRO A 69 3.65 2.82 10.08
C PRO A 69 3.53 2.71 8.56
N LEU A 70 4.24 3.58 7.82
CA LEU A 70 4.25 3.55 6.35
C LEU A 70 4.99 2.32 5.80
N LEU A 71 6.05 1.85 6.45
CA LEU A 71 6.73 0.60 6.08
C LEU A 71 5.83 -0.60 6.31
N ASN A 72 5.18 -0.69 7.48
CA ASN A 72 4.22 -1.75 7.80
C ASN A 72 3.05 -1.75 6.79
N LEU A 73 2.58 -0.56 6.43
CA LEU A 73 1.55 -0.41 5.40
C LEU A 73 2.03 -0.94 4.05
N ALA A 74 3.23 -0.58 3.61
CA ALA A 74 3.76 -1.06 2.33
C ALA A 74 3.80 -2.60 2.27
N HIS A 75 4.21 -3.26 3.36
CA HIS A 75 4.17 -4.72 3.46
C HIS A 75 2.74 -5.26 3.36
N ALA A 76 1.81 -4.70 4.15
CA ALA A 76 0.41 -5.13 4.13
C ALA A 76 -0.28 -4.93 2.77
N LEU A 77 0.07 -3.86 2.05
CA LEU A 77 -0.45 -3.60 0.70
C LEU A 77 0.17 -4.54 -0.33
N SER A 78 1.45 -4.91 -0.18
CA SER A 78 2.07 -5.94 -1.01
C SER A 78 1.35 -7.28 -0.85
N ASP A 79 1.10 -7.72 0.39
CA ASP A 79 0.39 -8.97 0.68
C ASP A 79 -1.04 -8.95 0.15
N LEU A 80 -1.75 -7.81 0.32
CA LEU A 80 -3.09 -7.62 -0.23
C LEU A 80 -3.08 -7.71 -1.77
N ALA A 81 -2.10 -7.08 -2.42
CA ALA A 81 -1.99 -7.06 -3.87
C ALA A 81 -1.71 -8.46 -4.46
N ASP A 82 -0.89 -9.28 -3.78
CA ASP A 82 -0.59 -10.64 -4.19
C ASP A 82 -1.81 -11.59 -4.19
N HIS A 83 -2.89 -11.21 -3.48
CA HIS A 83 -4.14 -11.96 -3.39
C HIS A 83 -5.32 -11.26 -4.08
N THR A 84 -5.08 -10.14 -4.75
CA THR A 84 -6.14 -9.35 -5.40
C THR A 84 -5.92 -9.36 -6.91
N PRO A 85 -6.83 -9.91 -7.72
CA PRO A 85 -6.70 -9.86 -9.17
C PRO A 85 -6.74 -8.41 -9.69
N PRO A 86 -6.15 -8.14 -10.87
CA PRO A 86 -6.30 -6.84 -11.54
C PRO A 86 -7.77 -6.42 -11.63
N VAL A 87 -8.05 -5.15 -11.33
CA VAL A 87 -9.43 -4.64 -11.24
C VAL A 87 -9.84 -4.10 -12.61
N THR A 88 -10.70 -4.82 -13.31
CA THR A 88 -11.35 -4.34 -14.53
C THR A 88 -12.39 -3.29 -14.18
N ALA A 89 -12.33 -2.14 -14.83
CA ALA A 89 -13.17 -0.98 -14.57
C ALA A 89 -13.63 -0.28 -15.85
N HIS A 90 -14.64 0.56 -15.70
CA HIS A 90 -15.12 1.49 -16.72
C HIS A 90 -15.11 2.92 -16.18
N PHE A 91 -14.90 3.88 -17.07
CA PHE A 91 -15.27 5.26 -16.75
C PHE A 91 -16.79 5.38 -16.78
N GLY A 92 -17.35 5.91 -15.70
CA GLY A 92 -18.76 6.26 -15.60
C GLY A 92 -19.03 7.70 -16.03
N GLY A 93 -20.15 8.24 -15.57
CA GLY A 93 -20.60 9.58 -15.91
C GLY A 93 -19.72 10.70 -15.33
N PRO A 94 -19.80 11.91 -15.93
CA PRO A 94 -19.12 13.09 -15.40
C PRO A 94 -19.75 13.57 -14.09
N GLY A 95 -18.92 14.14 -13.22
CA GLY A 95 -19.35 14.73 -11.95
C GLY A 95 -18.44 15.89 -11.53
N LYS A 96 -18.89 16.66 -10.54
CA LYS A 96 -18.10 17.73 -9.92
C LYS A 96 -18.20 17.69 -8.41
N PHE A 97 -17.07 17.88 -7.73
CA PHE A 97 -17.05 18.31 -6.33
C PHE A 97 -16.82 19.81 -6.28
N LEU A 98 -17.70 20.54 -5.61
CA LEU A 98 -17.68 22.00 -5.64
C LEU A 98 -16.77 22.57 -4.54
N GLY A 99 -15.98 23.58 -4.87
CA GLY A 99 -15.24 24.39 -3.88
C GLY A 99 -14.16 23.67 -3.06
N VAL A 100 -13.55 22.59 -3.56
CA VAL A 100 -12.64 21.73 -2.79
C VAL A 100 -11.18 22.23 -2.79
N ALA A 101 -10.58 22.45 -3.96
CA ALA A 101 -9.15 22.71 -4.08
C ALA A 101 -8.84 24.21 -4.01
N GLY A 102 -8.84 24.76 -2.79
CA GLY A 102 -8.67 26.20 -2.59
C GLY A 102 -9.83 27.01 -3.20
N GLY A 103 -11.05 26.46 -3.15
CA GLY A 103 -12.25 27.08 -3.70
C GLY A 103 -12.57 26.68 -5.15
N LYS A 104 -11.72 25.90 -5.82
CA LYS A 104 -11.99 25.37 -7.17
C LYS A 104 -12.87 24.12 -7.16
N ASP A 105 -13.63 23.94 -8.24
CA ASP A 105 -14.38 22.72 -8.50
C ASP A 105 -13.42 21.63 -9.03
N ALA A 106 -13.56 20.40 -8.55
CA ALA A 106 -12.89 19.24 -9.13
C ALA A 106 -13.83 18.55 -10.10
N ALA A 107 -13.52 18.59 -11.40
CA ALA A 107 -14.24 17.84 -12.43
C ALA A 107 -13.67 16.43 -12.52
N TYR A 108 -14.53 15.41 -12.50
CA TYR A 108 -14.12 14.02 -12.44
C TYR A 108 -15.00 13.11 -13.30
N LEU A 109 -14.48 11.96 -13.68
CA LEU A 109 -15.28 10.82 -14.13
C LEU A 109 -15.44 9.84 -12.98
N SER A 110 -16.65 9.34 -12.75
CA SER A 110 -16.82 8.22 -11.84
C SER A 110 -16.11 6.98 -12.39
N VAL A 111 -15.75 6.05 -11.53
CA VAL A 111 -15.16 4.77 -11.94
C VAL A 111 -16.04 3.66 -11.42
N ASP A 112 -16.50 2.81 -12.33
CA ASP A 112 -17.33 1.66 -11.99
C ASP A 112 -16.51 0.37 -12.09
N ALA A 113 -16.48 -0.36 -10.98
CA ALA A 113 -15.97 -1.72 -10.89
C ALA A 113 -16.57 -2.38 -9.64
N PRO A 114 -17.22 -3.57 -9.77
CA PRO A 114 -17.87 -4.25 -8.65
C PRO A 114 -16.96 -4.51 -7.44
N GLN A 115 -15.65 -4.67 -7.67
CA GLN A 115 -14.66 -5.01 -6.65
C GLN A 115 -14.18 -3.80 -5.83
N LEU A 116 -14.41 -2.56 -6.30
CA LEU A 116 -13.84 -1.36 -5.67
C LEU A 116 -14.26 -1.15 -4.21
N PRO A 117 -15.55 -1.31 -3.82
CA PRO A 117 -15.94 -1.17 -2.42
C PRO A 117 -15.18 -2.14 -1.50
N GLN A 118 -15.07 -3.41 -1.90
CA GLN A 118 -14.37 -4.43 -1.11
C GLN A 118 -12.87 -4.14 -1.02
N LEU A 119 -12.23 -3.76 -2.14
CA LEU A 119 -10.81 -3.41 -2.16
C LEU A 119 -10.52 -2.17 -1.31
N ARG A 120 -11.41 -1.18 -1.35
CA ARG A 120 -11.37 0.01 -0.50
C ARG A 120 -11.40 -0.37 0.98
N GLU A 121 -12.32 -1.23 1.39
CA GLU A 121 -12.40 -1.67 2.79
C GLU A 121 -11.16 -2.45 3.23
N ALA A 122 -10.66 -3.37 2.39
CA ALA A 122 -9.45 -4.13 2.67
C ALA A 122 -8.23 -3.21 2.84
N THR A 123 -8.12 -2.21 1.97
CA THR A 123 -7.08 -1.18 2.02
C THR A 123 -7.14 -0.36 3.31
N VAL A 124 -8.33 0.05 3.74
CA VAL A 124 -8.49 0.81 4.98
C VAL A 124 -8.19 -0.03 6.21
N ARG A 125 -8.59 -1.30 6.23
CA ARG A 125 -8.20 -2.22 7.31
C ARG A 125 -6.69 -2.38 7.39
N ALA A 126 -6.01 -2.57 6.25
CA ALA A 126 -4.56 -2.66 6.19
C ALA A 126 -3.88 -1.37 6.72
N ALA A 127 -4.38 -0.20 6.32
CA ALA A 127 -3.90 1.09 6.84
C ALA A 127 -4.04 1.20 8.36
N GLN A 128 -5.23 0.90 8.90
CA GLN A 128 -5.48 0.97 10.34
C GLN A 128 -4.63 -0.04 11.12
N GLN A 129 -4.47 -1.27 10.63
CA GLN A 129 -3.64 -2.30 11.25
C GLN A 129 -2.14 -1.94 11.23
N ALA A 130 -1.70 -1.19 10.22
CA ALA A 130 -0.34 -0.65 10.14
C ALA A 130 -0.12 0.57 11.06
N GLY A 131 -1.15 1.07 11.74
CA GLY A 131 -1.08 2.24 12.61
C GLY A 131 -1.32 3.57 11.90
N MET A 132 -1.84 3.55 10.67
CA MET A 132 -2.18 4.77 9.93
C MET A 132 -3.60 5.24 10.25
N THR A 133 -3.78 6.54 10.38
CA THR A 133 -5.11 7.18 10.45
C THR A 133 -5.62 7.45 9.04
N VAL A 134 -6.76 6.87 8.69
CA VAL A 134 -7.46 7.13 7.43
C VAL A 134 -8.40 8.31 7.62
N ASP A 135 -8.40 9.25 6.68
CA ASP A 135 -9.38 10.34 6.64
C ASP A 135 -10.79 9.78 6.37
N THR A 136 -11.72 10.16 7.25
CA THR A 136 -13.13 9.74 7.21
C THR A 136 -14.09 10.90 7.02
N THR A 137 -13.59 12.09 6.66
CA THR A 137 -14.41 13.29 6.47
C THR A 137 -15.41 13.12 5.32
N HIS A 138 -15.04 12.35 4.29
CA HIS A 138 -15.89 12.11 3.12
C HIS A 138 -16.16 10.63 2.89
N GLY A 139 -17.36 10.33 2.37
CA GLY A 139 -17.70 9.00 1.89
C GLY A 139 -16.87 8.61 0.67
N PHE A 140 -16.77 7.30 0.41
CA PHE A 140 -16.07 6.81 -0.78
C PHE A 140 -16.97 6.94 -2.01
N THR A 141 -16.56 7.79 -2.95
CA THR A 141 -17.10 7.84 -4.31
C THR A 141 -15.94 7.51 -5.25
N PRO A 142 -15.93 6.38 -5.96
CA PRO A 142 -14.83 6.05 -6.86
C PRO A 142 -14.80 7.01 -8.05
N HIS A 143 -13.74 7.80 -8.17
CA HIS A 143 -13.61 8.81 -9.21
C HIS A 143 -12.14 9.02 -9.63
N VAL A 144 -11.96 9.53 -10.84
CA VAL A 144 -10.70 10.05 -11.36
C VAL A 144 -10.90 11.54 -11.63
N THR A 145 -10.20 12.38 -10.88
CA THR A 145 -10.17 13.82 -11.15
C THR A 145 -9.48 14.07 -12.49
N LEU A 146 -10.13 14.87 -13.33
CA LEU A 146 -9.60 15.27 -14.64
C LEU A 146 -8.94 16.64 -14.58
N THR A 147 -9.53 17.59 -13.86
CA THR A 147 -9.00 18.95 -13.72
C THR A 147 -9.62 19.66 -12.51
N TYR A 148 -8.98 20.75 -12.08
CA TYR A 148 -9.52 21.71 -11.12
C TYR A 148 -9.83 23.02 -11.83
N GLN A 149 -11.08 23.47 -11.76
CA GLN A 149 -11.59 24.59 -12.56
C GLN A 149 -12.35 25.60 -11.70
N GLU A 150 -12.55 26.81 -12.24
CA GLU A 150 -13.30 27.84 -11.54
C GLU A 150 -14.77 27.42 -11.32
N PRO A 151 -15.38 27.78 -10.19
CA PRO A 151 -16.77 27.46 -9.90
C PRO A 151 -17.72 27.89 -11.03
N GLY A 152 -18.67 27.01 -11.35
CA GLY A 152 -19.65 27.27 -12.43
C GLY A 152 -19.14 26.96 -13.84
N THR A 153 -17.85 26.64 -14.02
CA THR A 153 -17.33 26.15 -15.30
C THR A 153 -18.05 24.82 -15.66
N PRO A 154 -18.50 24.64 -16.92
CA PRO A 154 -19.06 23.37 -17.39
C PRO A 154 -18.08 22.20 -17.22
N HIS A 155 -18.59 20.97 -17.20
CA HIS A 155 -17.71 19.81 -17.13
C HIS A 155 -16.95 19.68 -18.47
N PRO A 156 -15.61 19.46 -18.48
CA PRO A 156 -14.80 19.51 -19.70
C PRO A 156 -14.99 18.30 -20.62
N ARG A 157 -15.72 17.27 -20.16
CA ARG A 157 -16.00 16.04 -20.91
C ARG A 157 -17.41 15.53 -20.62
N GLU A 158 -18.24 15.46 -21.65
CA GLU A 158 -19.58 14.85 -21.56
C GLU A 158 -19.67 13.55 -22.37
N GLN A 159 -18.67 13.28 -23.21
CA GLN A 159 -18.62 12.11 -24.07
C GLN A 159 -18.22 10.86 -23.29
N LYS A 160 -19.01 9.80 -23.48
CA LYS A 160 -18.75 8.47 -22.92
C LYS A 160 -17.44 7.90 -23.45
N ILE A 161 -16.76 7.14 -22.60
CA ILE A 161 -15.60 6.32 -22.96
C ILE A 161 -16.03 4.86 -22.81
N ASP A 162 -16.15 4.14 -23.92
CA ASP A 162 -16.73 2.80 -23.91
C ASP A 162 -15.74 1.69 -23.54
N ASP A 163 -14.46 1.81 -23.91
CA ASP A 163 -13.56 0.67 -23.72
C ASP A 163 -13.19 0.49 -22.24
N PRO A 164 -13.35 -0.73 -21.69
CA PRO A 164 -12.88 -1.06 -20.35
C PRO A 164 -11.37 -0.91 -20.26
N PHE A 165 -10.89 -0.84 -19.03
CA PHE A 165 -9.46 -0.93 -18.71
C PHE A 165 -9.27 -1.71 -17.42
N ALA A 166 -8.04 -2.13 -17.13
CA ALA A 166 -7.73 -2.85 -15.90
C ALA A 166 -6.66 -2.10 -15.11
N PHE A 167 -6.88 -1.93 -13.81
CA PHE A 167 -5.84 -1.49 -12.89
C PHE A 167 -4.89 -2.67 -12.61
N PRO A 168 -3.61 -2.61 -13.01
CA PRO A 168 -2.68 -3.72 -12.83
C PRO A 168 -1.97 -3.68 -11.47
N THR A 169 -2.06 -2.56 -10.75
CA THR A 169 -1.28 -2.31 -9.53
C THR A 169 -2.10 -1.57 -8.49
N LEU A 170 -1.85 -1.90 -7.22
CA LEU A 170 -2.19 -1.07 -6.06
C LEU A 170 -1.01 -0.14 -5.77
N GLY A 171 -1.26 1.12 -5.47
CA GLY A 171 -0.22 2.12 -5.24
C GLY A 171 -0.23 2.68 -3.82
N LEU A 172 0.95 2.85 -3.23
CA LEU A 172 1.17 3.73 -2.07
C LEU A 172 1.95 4.97 -2.54
N TRP A 173 1.30 6.12 -2.50
CA TRP A 173 1.85 7.38 -2.99
C TRP A 173 2.22 8.24 -1.79
N ILE A 174 3.49 8.66 -1.72
CA ILE A 174 4.05 9.40 -0.58
C ILE A 174 4.65 10.69 -1.12
N GLY A 175 3.88 11.78 -1.02
CA GLY A 175 4.22 13.04 -1.67
C GLY A 175 4.34 12.85 -3.18
N GLY A 176 5.52 13.14 -3.75
CA GLY A 176 5.82 12.86 -5.16
C GLY A 176 6.20 11.41 -5.47
N SER A 177 6.58 10.61 -4.47
CA SER A 177 7.00 9.22 -4.73
C SER A 177 5.80 8.30 -4.94
N ARG A 178 5.98 7.27 -5.78
CA ARG A 178 4.98 6.26 -6.13
C ARG A 178 5.57 4.89 -5.88
N VAL A 179 4.95 4.10 -5.00
CA VAL A 179 5.30 2.70 -4.76
C VAL A 179 4.21 1.85 -5.37
N SER A 180 4.57 0.89 -6.22
CA SER A 180 3.63 0.06 -6.98
C SER A 180 3.68 -1.40 -6.55
N PHE A 181 2.52 -1.97 -6.25
CA PHE A 181 2.33 -3.39 -5.89
C PHE A 181 1.50 -4.08 -6.98
N PRO A 182 2.06 -5.02 -7.76
CA PRO A 182 1.31 -5.72 -8.81
C PRO A 182 0.14 -6.53 -8.25
N LEU A 183 -1.05 -6.30 -8.80
CA LEU A 183 -2.25 -7.08 -8.50
C LEU A 183 -2.16 -8.46 -9.15
N ARG A 184 -2.38 -9.52 -8.37
CA ARG A 184 -2.29 -10.90 -8.84
C ARG A 184 -3.52 -11.69 -8.44
N ALA A 185 -4.03 -12.49 -9.38
CA ALA A 185 -5.00 -13.50 -9.03
C ALA A 185 -4.33 -14.54 -8.10
N PRO A 186 -5.01 -15.00 -7.04
CA PRO A 186 -4.49 -16.05 -6.18
C PRO A 186 -4.11 -17.28 -7.04
N ARG A 187 -2.85 -17.71 -6.99
CA ARG A 187 -2.37 -18.90 -7.73
C ARG A 187 -3.20 -20.15 -7.43
N ALA A 188 -3.71 -20.26 -6.20
CA ALA A 188 -4.54 -21.36 -5.76
C ALA A 188 -5.91 -21.37 -6.46
N GLU A 189 -6.55 -20.23 -6.71
CA GLU A 189 -7.86 -20.15 -7.38
C GLU A 189 -7.78 -20.50 -8.87
N GLN A 190 -6.70 -20.11 -9.57
CA GLN A 190 -6.50 -20.53 -10.96
C GLN A 190 -6.23 -22.03 -11.07
N ALA A 191 -5.51 -22.62 -10.11
CA ALA A 191 -5.32 -24.05 -10.01
C ALA A 191 -6.64 -24.78 -9.66
N PHE A 192 -7.42 -24.23 -8.72
CA PHE A 192 -8.71 -24.78 -8.31
C PHE A 192 -9.77 -24.68 -9.41
N ALA A 193 -9.91 -23.55 -10.11
CA ALA A 193 -10.87 -23.39 -11.21
C ALA A 193 -10.54 -24.31 -12.38
N LYS A 194 -9.24 -24.49 -12.69
CA LYS A 194 -8.77 -25.48 -13.66
C LYS A 194 -9.03 -26.92 -13.21
N ALA A 195 -8.92 -27.19 -11.90
CA ALA A 195 -9.18 -28.50 -11.29
C ALA A 195 -10.67 -28.77 -11.00
N ALA A 196 -11.53 -27.75 -10.94
CA ALA A 196 -12.96 -27.84 -10.65
C ALA A 196 -13.82 -27.86 -11.92
N GLY A 197 -13.33 -27.24 -13.00
CA GLY A 197 -13.89 -27.40 -14.35
C GLY A 197 -13.64 -28.80 -14.94
N ALA A 198 -12.61 -29.50 -14.45
CA ALA A 198 -12.49 -30.94 -14.60
C ALA A 198 -13.18 -31.58 -13.39
N ARG A 199 -14.31 -32.29 -13.56
CA ARG A 199 -14.75 -33.20 -12.47
C ARG A 199 -13.56 -34.11 -12.14
N PRO A 200 -12.99 -34.12 -10.93
CA PRO A 200 -11.99 -35.11 -10.60
C PRO A 200 -12.73 -36.43 -10.39
N ALA A 201 -12.95 -37.15 -11.48
CA ALA A 201 -13.28 -38.57 -11.41
C ALA A 201 -12.06 -39.41 -10.98
N ASP A 202 -10.86 -38.80 -10.94
CA ASP A 202 -9.59 -39.47 -10.65
C ASP A 202 -9.06 -39.11 -9.25
N PRO A 203 -9.04 -40.06 -8.30
CA PRO A 203 -8.43 -39.91 -6.97
C PRO A 203 -6.96 -39.45 -7.01
N ARG A 204 -6.21 -39.75 -8.08
CA ARG A 204 -4.81 -39.33 -8.22
C ARG A 204 -4.68 -37.82 -8.42
N ALA A 205 -5.61 -37.19 -9.11
CA ALA A 205 -5.62 -35.74 -9.29
C ALA A 205 -5.92 -35.01 -7.97
N ALA A 206 -6.84 -35.54 -7.15
CA ALA A 206 -7.11 -35.02 -5.82
C ALA A 206 -5.90 -35.19 -4.88
N GLN A 207 -5.20 -36.32 -4.97
CA GLN A 207 -4.00 -36.58 -4.19
C GLN A 207 -2.83 -35.65 -4.58
N ALA A 208 -2.69 -35.36 -5.88
CA ALA A 208 -1.70 -34.40 -6.37
C ALA A 208 -1.98 -32.98 -5.88
N LEU A 209 -3.25 -32.55 -5.86
CA LEU A 209 -3.65 -31.24 -5.35
C LEU A 209 -3.37 -31.10 -3.85
N LEU A 210 -3.68 -32.14 -3.05
CA LEU A 210 -3.37 -32.15 -1.61
C LEU A 210 -1.86 -32.09 -1.35
N ALA A 211 -1.05 -32.81 -2.14
CA ALA A 211 0.39 -32.75 -2.03
C ALA A 211 0.94 -31.35 -2.39
N GLN A 212 0.37 -30.71 -3.40
CA GLN A 212 0.73 -29.35 -3.80
C GLN A 212 0.37 -28.33 -2.71
N LEU A 213 -0.84 -28.39 -2.14
CA LEU A 213 -1.26 -27.53 -1.04
C LEU A 213 -0.38 -27.69 0.20
N GLY A 214 0.00 -28.93 0.54
CA GLY A 214 0.95 -29.19 1.61
C GLY A 214 2.35 -28.60 1.34
N GLY A 215 2.81 -28.64 0.09
CA GLY A 215 4.06 -28.02 -0.33
C GLY A 215 4.04 -26.49 -0.26
N ASP A 216 2.92 -25.88 -0.65
CA ASP A 216 2.72 -24.43 -0.60
C ASP A 216 2.63 -23.93 0.85
N LEU A 217 1.89 -24.62 1.72
CA LEU A 217 1.87 -24.37 3.16
C LEU A 217 3.27 -24.44 3.77
N ALA A 218 4.03 -25.50 3.47
CA ALA A 218 5.41 -25.64 3.96
C ALA A 218 6.36 -24.56 3.40
N ARG A 219 6.06 -24.00 2.22
CA ARG A 219 6.82 -22.87 1.66
C ARG A 219 6.49 -21.56 2.39
N LEU A 220 5.20 -21.28 2.62
CA LEU A 220 4.74 -20.12 3.40
C LEU A 220 5.32 -20.14 4.81
N THR A 221 5.24 -21.28 5.52
CA THR A 221 5.83 -21.42 6.86
C THR A 221 7.34 -21.15 6.87
N ARG A 222 8.07 -21.56 5.83
CA ARG A 222 9.52 -21.25 5.71
C ARG A 222 9.79 -19.78 5.41
N GLN A 223 8.94 -19.13 4.61
CA GLN A 223 9.04 -17.70 4.36
C GLN A 223 8.76 -16.89 5.64
N ASP A 224 7.72 -17.26 6.39
CA ASP A 224 7.40 -16.64 7.68
C ASP A 224 8.57 -16.82 8.67
N GLN A 225 9.13 -18.02 8.76
CA GLN A 225 10.31 -18.27 9.59
C GLN A 225 11.53 -17.44 9.15
N ALA A 226 11.75 -17.28 7.85
CA ALA A 226 12.84 -16.46 7.34
C ALA A 226 12.64 -14.96 7.64
N ILE A 227 11.40 -14.46 7.56
CA ILE A 227 11.05 -13.09 7.93
C ILE A 227 11.24 -12.86 9.43
N ILE A 228 10.79 -13.80 10.27
CA ILE A 228 11.00 -13.76 11.73
C ILE A 228 12.50 -13.74 12.03
N ALA A 229 13.27 -14.66 11.45
CA ALA A 229 14.73 -14.72 11.65
C ALA A 229 15.41 -13.42 11.22
N ARG A 230 15.03 -12.83 10.09
CA ARG A 230 15.59 -11.56 9.61
C ARG A 230 15.24 -10.39 10.53
N THR A 231 14.03 -10.39 11.08
CA THR A 231 13.59 -9.39 12.06
C THR A 231 14.40 -9.49 13.35
N ASP A 232 14.68 -10.70 13.81
CA ASP A 232 15.54 -10.94 14.98
C ASP A 232 17.00 -10.54 14.71
N GLU A 233 17.55 -10.82 13.52
CA GLU A 233 18.89 -10.35 13.11
C GLU A 233 19.01 -8.82 13.17
N ILE A 234 18.01 -8.10 12.65
CA ILE A 234 17.95 -6.64 12.68
C ILE A 234 17.89 -6.14 14.12
N ARG A 235 17.03 -6.75 14.96
CA ARG A 235 16.92 -6.42 16.39
C ARG A 235 18.26 -6.61 17.12
N GLN A 236 18.93 -7.75 16.90
CA GLN A 236 20.24 -8.03 17.49
C GLN A 236 21.33 -7.08 16.99
N HIS A 237 21.28 -6.68 15.71
CA HIS A 237 22.18 -5.68 15.18
C HIS A 237 21.97 -4.32 15.87
N HIS A 238 20.72 -3.87 16.01
CA HIS A 238 20.38 -2.64 16.73
C HIS A 238 20.85 -2.68 18.20
N GLN A 239 20.60 -3.79 18.90
CA GLN A 239 21.06 -3.96 20.29
C GLN A 239 22.59 -3.88 20.41
N ARG A 240 23.33 -4.52 19.50
CA ARG A 240 24.80 -4.45 19.49
C ARG A 240 25.33 -3.04 19.21
N VAL A 241 24.77 -2.37 18.20
CA VAL A 241 25.18 -1.00 17.85
C VAL A 241 24.87 -0.04 19.00
N PHE A 242 23.67 -0.13 19.59
CA PHE A 242 23.29 0.69 20.74
C PHE A 242 24.18 0.42 21.96
N GLY A 243 24.44 -0.85 22.29
CA GLY A 243 25.34 -1.22 23.39
C GLY A 243 26.77 -0.71 23.20
N ALA A 244 27.31 -0.79 21.97
CA ALA A 244 28.63 -0.24 21.64
C ALA A 244 28.66 1.29 21.77
N LEU A 245 27.58 1.97 21.37
CA LEU A 245 27.45 3.43 21.50
C LEU A 245 27.41 3.85 22.98
N MET A 246 26.63 3.15 23.80
CA MET A 246 26.53 3.44 25.25
C MET A 246 27.82 3.16 26.00
N ALA A 247 28.63 2.19 25.55
CA ALA A 247 29.94 1.93 26.14
C ALA A 247 30.96 3.05 25.90
N HIS A 248 30.70 3.99 24.98
CA HIS A 248 31.62 5.06 24.59
C HIS A 248 31.11 6.47 24.92
N ILE A 249 29.88 6.59 25.45
CA ILE A 249 29.28 7.86 25.87
C ILE A 249 29.13 7.82 27.40
N PRO A 250 29.87 8.62 28.18
CA PRO A 250 29.68 8.67 29.62
C PRO A 250 28.33 9.31 29.95
N ALA A 251 27.36 8.49 30.37
CA ALA A 251 26.06 8.96 30.82
C ALA A 251 26.17 9.56 32.23
N ALA A 252 25.73 10.80 32.40
CA ALA A 252 25.56 11.40 33.72
C ALA A 252 24.38 10.74 34.44
N ARG A 253 24.50 10.52 35.76
CA ARG A 253 23.41 9.95 36.56
C ARG A 253 22.14 10.80 36.50
N GLY A 254 20.99 10.18 36.27
CA GLY A 254 19.68 10.81 36.10
C GLY A 254 19.40 11.38 34.72
N SER A 255 20.20 11.02 33.70
CA SER A 255 19.98 11.49 32.32
C SER A 255 19.07 10.54 31.54
N ALA A 256 18.38 11.08 30.52
CA ALA A 256 17.57 10.29 29.59
C ALA A 256 18.36 9.18 28.88
N LEU A 257 19.69 9.34 28.77
CA LEU A 257 20.61 8.34 28.26
C LEU A 257 20.80 7.17 29.24
N GLU A 258 20.83 7.42 30.54
CA GLU A 258 20.88 6.36 31.57
C GLU A 258 19.56 5.59 31.62
N ASP A 259 18.42 6.27 31.54
CA ASP A 259 17.10 5.63 31.51
C ASP A 259 16.92 4.74 30.26
N ALA A 260 17.36 5.21 29.09
CA ALA A 260 17.33 4.42 27.86
C ALA A 260 18.27 3.20 27.92
N ALA A 261 19.44 3.34 28.55
CA ALA A 261 20.37 2.24 28.77
C ALA A 261 19.80 1.18 29.73
N LEU A 262 19.14 1.61 30.81
CA LEU A 262 18.48 0.71 31.79
C LEU A 262 17.29 -0.04 31.18
N HIS A 263 16.46 0.63 30.38
CA HIS A 263 15.34 0.00 29.67
C HIS A 263 15.82 -1.11 28.72
N HIS A 264 16.84 -0.83 27.89
CA HIS A 264 17.39 -1.82 26.97
C HIS A 264 18.12 -2.96 27.68
N ALA A 265 18.78 -2.71 28.81
CA ALA A 265 19.38 -3.77 29.63
C ALA A 265 18.31 -4.69 30.25
N GLY A 266 17.16 -4.13 30.65
CA GLY A 266 16.01 -4.89 31.14
C GLY A 266 15.36 -5.78 30.08
N GLU A 267 15.20 -5.28 28.85
CA GLU A 267 14.69 -6.08 27.73
C GLU A 267 15.63 -7.22 27.34
N ALA A 268 16.94 -7.00 27.35
CA ALA A 268 17.95 -8.03 27.08
C ALA A 268 17.92 -9.15 28.14
N ALA A 269 17.76 -8.80 29.42
CA ALA A 269 17.61 -9.76 30.51
C ALA A 269 16.30 -10.57 30.42
N GLY A 270 15.19 -9.93 30.00
CA GLY A 270 13.90 -10.59 29.76
C GLY A 270 13.93 -11.59 28.60
N ALA A 271 14.57 -11.22 27.48
CA ALA A 271 14.72 -12.09 26.32
C ALA A 271 15.57 -13.34 26.60
N THR A 272 16.61 -13.21 27.42
CA THR A 272 17.48 -14.33 27.82
C THR A 272 16.74 -15.34 28.71
N ARG A 273 15.79 -14.87 29.51
CA ARG A 273 14.97 -15.73 30.39
C ARG A 273 13.87 -16.49 29.63
N ALA A 274 13.36 -15.92 28.54
CA ALA A 274 12.37 -16.57 27.67
C ALA A 274 12.99 -17.63 26.75
N ALA A 275 14.28 -17.53 26.41
CA ALA A 275 15.00 -18.53 25.63
C ALA A 275 15.51 -19.75 26.45
N ALA A 276 15.37 -19.70 27.78
CA ALA A 276 15.81 -20.75 28.71
C ALA A 276 14.65 -21.59 29.29
N LEU A 277 13.42 -21.38 28.81
CA LEU A 277 12.21 -22.15 29.11
C LEU A 277 11.72 -22.85 27.84
#